data_AF-A0A935EA64-F1
#
_entry.id   AF-A0A935EA64-F1
#
_cell.length_a   1.000
_cell.length_b   1.000
_cell.length_c   1.000
_cell.angle_alpha   90.00
_cell.angle_beta   90.00
_cell.angle_gamma   90.00
#
_symmetry.space_group_name_H-M   'P 1'
#
loop_
_entity.id
_entity.type
_entity.pdbx_description
1 polymer ?
#
loop_
_entity_poly.entity_id
_entity_poly.type
_entity_poly.pdbx_seq_one_letter_code
_entity_poly.pdbx_strand_id
1 'polypeptide(L)'
;MSSRAEPSSDANPAAPSFLTVEEAARVLRIGRTAAYLLAKRWESTGGAEGLPVVRFGRLLRVPARELERLAGGPLRHVEPQVAFEPATAADPVQLQAPTRRPVQRRPSARRRPADTQPTLFPEAS
;
A
#
# COMPACT_ATOMS: atom_id res chain seq x y z
N MET A 1 -39.12 24.69 31.44
CA MET A 1 -37.84 24.11 31.90
C MET A 1 -38.04 22.60 31.87
N SER A 2 -37.52 21.81 30.94
CA SER A 2 -36.20 21.87 30.30
C SER A 2 -36.27 21.25 28.91
N SER A 3 -35.83 22.00 27.89
CA SER A 3 -35.52 21.42 26.59
C SER A 3 -34.19 20.70 26.73
N ARG A 4 -34.21 19.37 26.65
CA ARG A 4 -33.01 18.55 26.54
C ARG A 4 -32.38 18.89 25.18
N ALA A 5 -31.31 19.66 25.18
CA ALA A 5 -30.50 19.89 24.00
C ALA A 5 -29.97 18.52 23.55
N GLU A 6 -30.57 17.98 22.49
CA GLU A 6 -29.98 16.90 21.73
C GLU A 6 -28.56 17.36 21.34
N PRO A 7 -27.50 16.62 21.68
CA PRO A 7 -26.18 16.97 21.22
C PRO A 7 -26.19 16.87 19.70
N SER A 8 -26.19 18.02 19.03
CA SER A 8 -26.08 18.12 17.58
C SER A 8 -24.91 17.24 17.13
N SER A 9 -25.23 16.16 16.42
CA SER A 9 -24.32 15.15 15.89
C SER A 9 -23.43 15.68 14.74
N ASP A 10 -23.11 16.98 14.76
CA ASP A 10 -22.44 17.73 13.69
C ASP A 10 -20.94 17.97 13.96
N ALA A 11 -20.40 17.42 15.04
CA ALA A 11 -18.95 17.35 15.24
C ALA A 11 -18.38 16.10 14.55
N ASN A 12 -18.80 15.84 13.31
CA ASN A 12 -18.12 14.89 12.45
C ASN A 12 -16.83 15.60 12.02
N PRO A 13 -15.63 15.22 12.50
CA PRO A 13 -14.40 15.92 12.13
C PRO A 13 -14.35 16.01 10.61
N ALA A 14 -14.26 17.24 10.09
CA ALA A 14 -14.48 17.56 8.68
C ALA A 14 -13.75 16.53 7.80
N ALA A 15 -14.51 15.74 7.04
CA ALA A 15 -13.95 14.64 6.28
C ALA A 15 -12.86 15.18 5.32
N PRO A 16 -11.70 14.54 5.23
CA PRO A 16 -10.62 15.04 4.39
C PRO A 16 -11.06 15.07 2.92
N SER A 17 -10.77 16.18 2.24
CA SER A 17 -11.18 16.39 0.84
C SER A 17 -10.57 15.37 -0.13
N PHE A 18 -9.45 14.76 0.25
CA PHE A 18 -8.74 13.75 -0.54
C PHE A 18 -8.31 12.58 0.34
N LEU A 19 -8.51 11.38 -0.20
CA LEU A 19 -8.10 10.12 0.40
C LEU A 19 -6.95 9.50 -0.41
N THR A 20 -6.15 8.66 0.22
CA THR A 20 -5.30 7.68 -0.47
C THR A 20 -6.16 6.57 -1.08
N VAL A 21 -5.58 5.80 -2.01
CA VAL A 21 -6.23 4.60 -2.55
C VAL A 21 -6.53 3.58 -1.43
N GLU A 22 -5.65 3.48 -0.42
CA GLU A 22 -5.85 2.55 0.70
C GLU A 22 -6.95 3.00 1.67
N GLU A 23 -7.07 4.29 1.93
CA GLU A 23 -8.19 4.84 2.70
C GLU A 23 -9.51 4.64 1.96
N ALA A 24 -9.56 4.92 0.65
CA ALA A 24 -10.74 4.64 -0.16
C ALA A 24 -11.09 3.14 -0.18
N ALA A 25 -10.09 2.26 -0.23
CA ALA A 25 -10.32 0.81 -0.12
C ALA A 25 -10.99 0.42 1.19
N ARG A 26 -10.56 1.01 2.31
CA ARG A 26 -11.15 0.80 3.64
C ARG A 26 -12.59 1.32 3.70
N VAL A 27 -12.85 2.50 3.18
CA VAL A 27 -14.20 3.10 3.11
C VAL A 27 -15.16 2.22 2.29
N LEU A 28 -14.70 1.74 1.13
CA LEU A 28 -15.49 0.85 0.26
C LEU A 28 -15.51 -0.62 0.72
N ARG A 29 -14.74 -0.97 1.76
CA ARG A 29 -14.54 -2.34 2.26
C ARG A 29 -14.08 -3.35 1.20
N ILE A 30 -13.14 -2.93 0.36
CA ILE A 30 -12.50 -3.78 -0.65
C ILE A 30 -11.02 -4.00 -0.33
N GLY A 31 -10.46 -5.09 -0.86
CA GLY A 31 -9.02 -5.35 -0.73
C GLY A 31 -8.17 -4.27 -1.41
N ARG A 32 -7.00 -3.95 -0.84
CA ARG A 32 -6.06 -2.96 -1.40
C ARG A 32 -5.72 -3.24 -2.86
N THR A 33 -5.46 -4.51 -3.20
CA THR A 33 -5.15 -4.92 -4.58
C THR A 33 -6.29 -4.56 -5.54
N ALA A 34 -7.54 -4.81 -5.15
CA ALA A 34 -8.70 -4.46 -5.97
C ALA A 34 -8.82 -2.95 -6.16
N ALA A 35 -8.61 -2.17 -5.09
CA ALA A 35 -8.63 -0.71 -5.16
C ALA A 35 -7.56 -0.15 -6.13
N TYR A 36 -6.33 -0.67 -6.08
CA TYR A 36 -5.28 -0.26 -7.03
C TYR A 36 -5.59 -0.64 -8.48
N LEU A 37 -6.19 -1.80 -8.72
CA LEU A 37 -6.63 -2.20 -10.07
C LEU A 37 -7.73 -1.28 -10.61
N LEU A 38 -8.69 -0.90 -9.75
CA LEU A 38 -9.75 0.03 -10.10
C LEU A 38 -9.21 1.45 -10.34
N ALA A 39 -8.21 1.90 -9.57
CA ALA A 39 -7.52 3.16 -9.82
C ALA A 39 -6.78 3.15 -11.17
N LYS A 40 -6.09 2.05 -11.50
CA LYS A 40 -5.44 1.89 -12.80
C LYS A 40 -6.45 1.89 -13.95
N ARG A 41 -7.61 1.25 -13.77
CA ARG A 41 -8.70 1.25 -14.74
C ARG A 41 -9.20 2.67 -15.01
N TRP A 42 -9.39 3.47 -13.96
CA TRP A 42 -9.79 4.87 -14.07
C TRP A 42 -8.82 5.66 -14.94
N GLU A 43 -7.51 5.53 -14.71
CA GLU A 43 -6.52 6.21 -15.53
C GLU A 43 -6.51 5.72 -16.98
N SER A 44 -6.62 4.40 -17.20
CA SER A 44 -6.61 3.83 -18.55
C SER A 44 -7.85 4.18 -19.39
N THR A 45 -8.98 4.42 -18.73
CA THR A 45 -10.25 4.76 -19.40
C THR A 45 -10.49 6.26 -19.47
N GLY A 46 -9.53 7.09 -19.02
CA GLY A 46 -9.71 8.54 -18.97
C GLY A 46 -10.78 9.00 -17.99
N GLY A 47 -11.08 8.20 -16.96
CA GLY A 47 -12.06 8.50 -15.95
C GLY A 47 -13.49 8.01 -16.23
N ALA A 48 -13.66 7.03 -17.12
CA ALA A 48 -14.97 6.45 -17.38
C ALA A 48 -15.35 5.35 -16.38
N GLU A 49 -14.39 4.53 -15.95
CA GLU A 49 -14.65 3.36 -15.10
C GLU A 49 -13.60 3.17 -14.01
N GLY A 50 -14.01 2.65 -12.84
CA GLY A 50 -13.10 2.23 -11.77
C GLY A 50 -13.17 3.14 -10.55
N LEU A 51 -12.04 3.31 -9.87
CA LEU A 51 -11.95 4.12 -8.66
C LEU A 51 -11.48 5.53 -9.03
N PRO A 52 -12.27 6.59 -8.74
CA PRO A 52 -11.92 7.94 -9.13
C PRO A 52 -10.62 8.41 -8.48
N VAL A 53 -9.59 8.63 -9.29
CA VAL A 53 -8.28 9.10 -8.83
C VAL A 53 -7.79 10.30 -9.63
N VAL A 54 -7.07 11.18 -8.94
CA VAL A 54 -6.33 12.30 -9.48
C VAL A 54 -4.85 12.11 -9.15
N ARG A 55 -4.01 12.31 -10.15
CA ARG A 55 -2.56 12.16 -10.02
C ARG A 55 -1.90 13.51 -9.73
N PHE A 56 -1.18 13.57 -8.62
CA PHE A 56 -0.32 14.68 -8.23
C PHE A 56 1.14 14.23 -8.32
N GLY A 57 1.73 14.33 -9.51
CA GLY A 57 3.06 13.81 -9.79
C GLY A 57 3.11 12.28 -9.61
N ARG A 58 3.80 11.81 -8.57
CA ARG A 58 3.93 10.37 -8.23
C ARG A 58 2.86 9.88 -7.26
N LEU A 59 2.01 10.78 -6.77
CA LEU A 59 0.99 10.49 -5.76
C LEU A 59 -0.38 10.29 -6.43
N LEU A 60 -1.13 9.29 -5.98
CA LEU A 60 -2.54 9.09 -6.32
C LEU A 60 -3.42 9.51 -5.16
N ARG A 61 -4.43 10.32 -5.46
CA ARG A 61 -5.42 10.79 -4.48
C ARG A 61 -6.82 10.56 -5.02
N VAL A 62 -7.72 10.12 -4.16
CA VAL A 62 -9.13 9.91 -4.42
C VAL A 62 -9.89 11.13 -3.89
N PRO A 63 -10.55 11.94 -4.74
CA PRO A 63 -11.37 13.04 -4.25
C PRO A 63 -12.59 12.49 -3.48
N ALA A 64 -12.78 12.93 -2.23
CA ALA A 64 -13.85 12.41 -1.36
C ALA A 64 -15.24 12.60 -1.99
N ARG A 65 -15.49 13.78 -2.57
CA ARG A 65 -16.74 14.11 -3.28
C ARG A 65 -17.09 13.16 -4.43
N GLU A 66 -16.09 12.61 -5.10
CA GLU A 66 -16.26 11.70 -6.23
C GLU A 66 -16.59 10.29 -5.74
N LEU A 67 -15.91 9.90 -4.65
CA LEU A 67 -16.16 8.65 -3.97
C LEU A 67 -17.55 8.63 -3.33
N GLU A 68 -18.01 9.75 -2.77
CA GLU A 68 -19.39 9.95 -2.26
C GLU A 68 -20.43 9.78 -3.38
N ARG A 69 -20.18 10.39 -4.55
CA ARG A 69 -21.05 10.21 -5.72
C ARG A 69 -21.14 8.75 -6.13
N LEU A 70 -20.02 8.03 -6.15
CA LEU A 70 -19.98 6.60 -6.45
C LEU A 70 -20.72 5.77 -5.40
N ALA A 71 -20.60 6.12 -4.11
CA ALA A 71 -21.27 5.42 -3.02
C ALA A 71 -22.77 5.74 -2.89
N GLY A 72 -23.28 6.77 -3.59
CA GLY A 72 -24.67 7.19 -3.54
C GLY A 72 -25.05 7.95 -2.27
N GLY A 73 -24.08 8.49 -1.53
CA GLY A 73 -24.35 9.24 -0.29
C GLY A 73 -23.09 9.66 0.46
N PRO A 74 -23.24 10.39 1.58
CA PRO A 74 -22.13 10.84 2.41
C PRO A 74 -21.30 9.67 2.92
N LEU A 75 -19.97 9.77 2.78
CA LEU A 75 -19.07 8.76 3.30
C LEU A 75 -18.90 8.96 4.79
N ARG A 76 -19.18 7.92 5.57
CA ARG A 76 -18.74 7.86 6.96
C ARG A 76 -17.24 7.61 6.93
N HIS A 77 -16.47 8.57 7.41
CA HIS A 77 -15.04 8.37 7.58
C HIS A 77 -14.83 7.26 8.62
N VAL A 78 -14.17 6.20 8.20
CA VAL A 78 -13.53 5.28 9.14
C VAL A 78 -12.26 6.02 9.54
N GLU A 79 -12.18 6.44 10.81
CA GLU A 79 -10.94 7.01 11.34
C GLU A 79 -9.80 6.07 10.94
N PRO A 80 -8.69 6.59 10.39
CA PRO A 80 -7.52 5.76 10.19
C PRO A 80 -7.23 5.15 11.56
N GLN A 81 -7.31 3.82 11.68
CA GLN A 81 -6.68 3.16 12.81
C GLN A 81 -5.24 3.64 12.75
N VAL A 82 -4.90 4.53 13.69
CA VAL A 82 -3.55 5.00 13.89
C VAL A 82 -2.78 3.72 14.13
N ALA A 83 -2.12 3.21 13.09
CA ALA A 83 -1.00 2.33 13.31
C ALA A 83 -0.08 3.19 14.16
N PHE A 84 -0.05 2.88 15.45
CA PHE A 84 0.76 3.55 16.46
C PHE A 84 2.05 4.04 15.81
N GLU A 85 2.27 5.35 15.96
CA GLU A 85 3.45 6.10 15.53
C GLU A 85 4.71 5.20 15.43
N PRO A 86 5.50 5.28 14.34
CA PRO A 86 6.83 4.72 14.35
C PRO A 86 7.64 5.45 15.42
N ALA A 87 7.83 4.83 16.57
CA ALA A 87 8.84 5.17 17.58
C ALA A 87 9.17 6.68 17.69
N THR A 88 8.31 7.46 18.38
CA THR A 88 8.86 8.66 19.00
C THR A 88 9.83 8.22 20.09
N ALA A 89 11.02 8.80 20.07
CA ALA A 89 12.16 8.51 20.90
C ALA A 89 12.69 7.06 20.79
N ALA A 90 13.72 6.90 19.98
CA ALA A 90 14.85 6.14 20.45
C ALA A 90 15.26 6.68 21.83
N ASP A 91 14.80 6.03 22.90
CA ASP A 91 15.73 5.74 23.98
C ASP A 91 16.93 5.05 23.31
N PRO A 92 18.18 5.47 23.55
CA PRO A 92 19.31 4.64 23.20
C PRO A 92 19.23 3.43 24.14
N VAL A 93 18.42 2.44 23.78
CA VAL A 93 18.65 1.07 24.21
C VAL A 93 20.03 0.77 23.66
N GLN A 94 21.03 0.89 24.54
CA GLN A 94 22.38 0.51 24.22
C GLN A 94 22.33 -0.87 23.61
N LEU A 95 22.66 -0.92 22.32
CA LEU A 95 22.88 -2.15 21.61
C LEU A 95 24.12 -2.77 22.26
N GLN A 96 23.94 -3.48 23.37
CA GLN A 96 24.95 -4.41 23.83
C GLN A 96 25.08 -5.43 22.70
N ALA A 97 26.12 -5.26 21.91
CA ALA A 97 26.46 -6.17 20.85
C ALA A 97 26.55 -7.57 21.47
N PRO A 98 25.73 -8.55 21.06
CA PRO A 98 26.14 -9.93 21.28
C PRO A 98 27.45 -10.07 20.51
N THR A 99 28.54 -10.36 21.21
CA THR A 99 29.84 -10.73 20.65
C THR A 99 29.65 -11.96 19.76
N ARG A 100 29.21 -11.72 18.52
CA ARG A 100 29.16 -12.74 17.48
C ARG A 100 30.58 -12.93 17.00
N ARG A 101 31.17 -14.05 17.44
CA ARG A 101 32.39 -14.62 16.87
C ARG A 101 32.38 -14.51 15.34
N PRO A 102 33.47 -14.06 14.71
CA PRO A 102 33.53 -13.97 13.27
C PRO A 102 33.47 -15.38 12.68
N VAL A 103 32.36 -15.72 12.02
CA VAL A 103 32.29 -16.88 11.14
C VAL A 103 33.17 -16.57 9.93
N GLN A 104 34.38 -17.12 9.93
CA GLN A 104 35.26 -17.11 8.77
C GLN A 104 34.53 -17.75 7.59
N ARG A 105 34.14 -16.93 6.62
CA ARG A 105 33.67 -17.40 5.32
C ARG A 105 34.83 -18.07 4.60
N ARG A 106 34.82 -19.40 4.58
CA ARG A 106 35.69 -20.18 3.69
C ARG A 106 35.38 -19.80 2.23
N PRO A 107 36.38 -19.48 1.40
CA PRO A 107 36.14 -19.20 -0.01
C PRO A 107 35.66 -20.47 -0.71
N SER A 108 34.44 -20.40 -1.26
CA SER A 108 33.86 -21.44 -2.11
C SER A 108 34.67 -21.54 -3.39
N ALA A 109 35.45 -22.62 -3.49
CA ALA A 109 36.15 -23.01 -4.70
C ALA A 109 35.17 -23.03 -5.88
N ARG A 110 35.54 -22.27 -6.92
CA ARG A 110 34.90 -22.20 -8.22
C ARG A 110 34.88 -23.59 -8.86
N ARG A 111 33.85 -24.39 -8.58
CA ARG A 111 33.58 -25.62 -9.35
C ARG A 111 33.09 -25.19 -10.73
N ARG A 112 34.00 -25.29 -11.70
CA ARG A 112 33.71 -25.34 -13.12
C ARG A 112 32.63 -26.41 -13.37
N PRO A 113 31.54 -26.11 -14.08
CA PRO A 113 30.82 -27.19 -14.76
C PRO A 113 31.72 -27.68 -15.90
N ALA A 114 32.08 -28.95 -15.85
CA ALA A 114 32.59 -29.66 -17.00
C ALA A 114 31.40 -29.93 -17.92
N ASP A 115 31.17 -29.02 -18.87
CA ASP A 115 30.37 -29.36 -20.05
C ASP A 115 31.24 -30.27 -20.93
N THR A 116 31.11 -31.56 -20.65
CA THR A 116 31.39 -32.62 -21.59
C THR A 116 30.43 -32.42 -22.76
N GLN A 117 30.92 -31.86 -23.88
CA GLN A 117 30.19 -31.98 -25.14
C GLN A 117 30.44 -33.40 -25.69
N PRO A 118 29.43 -34.26 -25.83
CA PRO A 118 29.55 -35.41 -26.72
C PRO A 118 29.45 -34.90 -28.15
N THR A 119 30.57 -34.96 -28.87
CA THR A 119 30.61 -34.82 -30.33
C THR A 119 29.76 -35.93 -30.94
N LEU A 120 28.64 -35.57 -31.58
CA LEU A 120 27.78 -36.52 -32.29
C LEU A 120 27.44 -35.93 -33.66
N PHE A 121 28.45 -35.87 -34.53
CA PHE A 121 28.24 -35.75 -35.97
C PHE A 121 28.24 -37.18 -36.55
N PRO A 122 27.14 -37.67 -37.13
CA PRO A 122 27.19 -38.85 -37.98
C PRO A 122 27.86 -38.46 -39.31
N GLU A 123 29.02 -39.05 -39.57
CA GLU A 123 29.62 -39.12 -40.90
C GLU A 123 28.80 -40.15 -41.69
N ALA A 124 28.06 -39.69 -42.70
CA ALA A 124 27.43 -40.55 -43.68
C ALA A 124 28.21 -40.43 -44.99
N SER A 125 28.83 -41.54 -45.41
CA SER A 125 29.19 -41.87 -46.78
C SER A 125 28.73 -43.29 -47.06
#